data_AF-A0A2G9RTJ2-F1
#
_entry.id   AF-A0A2G9RTJ2-F1
#
_cell.length_a   1.000
_cell.length_b   1.000
_cell.length_c   1.000
_cell.angle_alpha   90.00
_cell.angle_beta   90.00
_cell.angle_gamma   90.00
#
_symmetry.space_group_name_H-M   'P 1'
#
loop_
_entity.id
_entity.type
_entity.pdbx_description
1 polymer ?
#
loop_
_entity_poly.entity_id
_entity_poly.type
_entity_poly.pdbx_seq_one_letter_code
_entity_poly.pdbx_strand_id
1 'polypeptide(L)'
;METHSGDSLLIDAHSLDSSRYSIIGADLRKLKDMEEKLKKVGMDPQLPTLLVAECVLVYMSPEYSANLLRWAADTFPTAMFVNYEQV
;
A
#
# COMPACT_ATOMS: atom_id res chain seq x y z
N MET A 1 -3.22 28.31 -10.96
CA MET A 1 -2.58 26.99 -10.83
C MET A 1 -1.32 27.23 -10.04
N GLU A 2 -1.42 27.12 -8.71
CA GLU A 2 -0.28 27.33 -7.84
C GLU A 2 0.66 26.13 -7.99
N THR A 3 1.80 26.36 -8.64
CA THR A 3 2.94 25.47 -8.62
C THR A 3 3.57 25.58 -7.24
N HIS A 4 3.16 24.72 -6.31
CA HIS A 4 3.78 24.66 -4.99
C HIS A 4 5.16 24.00 -5.12
N SER A 5 6.19 24.84 -5.24
CA SER A 5 7.57 24.50 -4.92
C SER A 5 7.66 24.07 -3.44
N GLY A 6 8.27 22.93 -3.14
CA GLY A 6 8.73 22.64 -1.77
C GLY A 6 8.92 21.19 -1.34
N ASP A 7 8.56 20.18 -2.12
CA ASP A 7 8.58 18.80 -1.59
C ASP A 7 9.91 18.10 -1.88
N SER A 8 10.63 17.78 -0.80
CA SER A 8 11.84 16.94 -0.83
C SER A 8 11.50 15.59 -1.45
N LEU A 9 11.89 15.39 -2.71
CA LEU A 9 11.80 14.09 -3.38
C LEU A 9 12.91 13.20 -2.84
N LEU A 10 12.55 12.15 -2.10
CA LEU A 10 13.49 11.15 -1.60
C LEU A 10 13.46 9.96 -2.57
N ILE A 11 14.62 9.60 -3.10
CA ILE A 11 14.77 8.46 -4.01
C ILE A 11 15.84 7.55 -3.43
N ASP A 12 15.51 6.27 -3.29
CA ASP A 12 16.46 5.19 -3.07
C ASP A 12 16.33 4.12 -4.17
N ALA A 13 17.11 3.04 -4.10
CA ALA A 13 17.11 2.01 -5.14
C ALA A 13 15.76 1.28 -5.32
N HIS A 14 14.89 1.30 -4.31
CA HIS A 14 13.65 0.53 -4.24
C HIS A 14 12.44 1.36 -3.73
N SER A 15 12.60 2.66 -3.56
CA SER A 15 11.53 3.55 -3.11
C SER A 15 11.67 4.96 -3.69
N LEU A 16 10.52 5.60 -3.81
CA LEU A 16 10.39 7.01 -4.13
C LEU A 16 9.35 7.59 -3.19
N ASP A 17 9.64 8.71 -2.56
CA ASP A 17 8.72 9.35 -1.63
C ASP A 17 8.61 10.85 -1.90
N SER A 18 7.37 11.33 -1.91
CA SER A 18 6.99 12.73 -2.08
C SER A 18 5.76 13.02 -1.24
N SER A 19 5.39 14.29 -1.10
CA SER A 19 4.25 14.69 -0.26
C SER A 19 2.90 14.03 -0.60
N ARG A 20 2.71 13.60 -1.86
CA ARG A 20 1.41 13.12 -2.37
C ARG A 20 1.48 11.76 -3.05
N TYR A 21 2.67 11.19 -3.20
CA TYR A 21 2.88 9.95 -3.94
C TYR A 21 4.15 9.25 -3.49
N SER A 22 4.03 7.96 -3.19
CA SER A 22 5.16 7.13 -2.79
C SER A 22 5.12 5.79 -3.54
N ILE A 23 6.29 5.32 -3.99
CA ILE A 23 6.51 3.98 -4.54
C ILE A 23 7.33 3.19 -3.53
N ILE A 24 6.90 1.98 -3.20
CA ILE A 24 7.56 1.15 -2.20
C ILE A 24 7.79 -0.26 -2.75
N GLY A 25 9.04 -0.70 -2.78
CA GLY A 25 9.39 -2.10 -2.98
C GLY A 25 9.09 -2.93 -1.72
N ALA A 26 8.02 -3.73 -1.76
CA ALA A 26 7.65 -4.64 -0.69
C ALA A 26 7.15 -5.99 -1.24
N ASP A 27 7.38 -7.06 -0.46
CA ASP A 27 6.77 -8.37 -0.71
C ASP A 27 5.46 -8.44 0.07
N LEU A 28 4.33 -8.50 -0.63
CA LEU A 28 2.98 -8.53 -0.03
C LEU A 28 2.74 -9.72 0.90
N ARG A 29 3.58 -10.77 0.82
CA ARG A 29 3.53 -11.95 1.71
C ARG A 29 4.22 -11.69 3.05
N LYS A 30 5.01 -10.61 3.15
CA LYS A 30 5.77 -10.21 4.35
C LYS A 30 5.13 -8.98 5.00
N LEU A 31 3.91 -9.15 5.50
CA LEU A 31 3.03 -8.06 5.96
C LEU A 31 3.70 -7.08 6.94
N LYS A 32 4.49 -7.59 7.90
CA LYS A 32 5.20 -6.74 8.87
C LYS A 32 6.20 -5.77 8.20
N ASP A 33 7.00 -6.27 7.25
CA ASP A 33 7.96 -5.43 6.51
C ASP A 33 7.24 -4.41 5.62
N MET A 34 6.16 -4.84 4.96
CA MET A 34 5.32 -3.95 4.15
C MET A 34 4.71 -2.82 4.99
N GLU A 35 4.12 -3.16 6.13
CA GLU A 35 3.49 -2.19 7.05
C GLU A 35 4.53 -1.20 7.61
N GLU A 36 5.71 -1.68 8.01
CA GLU A 36 6.79 -0.81 8.48
C GLU A 36 7.23 0.18 7.38
N LYS A 37 7.29 -0.24 6.12
CA LYS A 37 7.62 0.65 4.99
C LYS A 37 6.51 1.65 4.70
N LEU A 38 5.24 1.23 4.71
CA LEU A 38 4.09 2.12 4.53
C LEU A 38 4.03 3.21 5.61
N LYS A 39 4.29 2.85 6.87
CA LYS A 39 4.36 3.83 7.97
C LYS A 39 5.50 4.84 7.79
N LYS A 40 6.64 4.42 7.23
CA LYS A 40 7.79 5.32 6.97
C LYS A 40 7.48 6.42 5.96
N VAL A 41 6.62 6.14 4.98
CA VAL A 41 6.15 7.13 3.99
C VAL A 41 4.88 7.86 4.44
N GLY A 42 4.53 7.78 5.72
CA GLY A 42 3.44 8.57 6.29
C GLY A 42 2.03 8.05 5.98
N MET A 43 1.85 6.76 5.67
CA MET A 43 0.51 6.18 5.58
C MET A 43 -0.23 6.34 6.92
N ASP A 44 -1.37 7.04 6.90
CA ASP A 44 -2.25 7.22 8.05
C ASP A 44 -3.44 6.26 7.99
N PRO A 45 -3.51 5.24 8.87
CA PRO A 45 -4.61 4.28 8.89
C PRO A 45 -5.98 4.89 9.25
N GLN A 46 -6.02 6.09 9.86
CA GLN A 46 -7.27 6.72 10.29
C GLN A 46 -8.06 7.36 9.13
N LEU A 47 -7.42 7.56 7.98
CA LEU A 47 -8.09 8.10 6.80
C LEU A 47 -8.85 7.00 6.03
N PRO A 48 -10.01 7.31 5.44
CA PRO A 48 -10.68 6.40 4.51
C PRO A 48 -9.74 5.98 3.39
N THR A 49 -9.49 4.67 3.29
CA THR A 49 -8.44 4.13 2.40
C THR A 49 -9.02 3.19 1.34
N LEU A 50 -8.68 3.43 0.07
CA LEU A 50 -8.96 2.52 -1.03
C LEU A 50 -7.74 1.63 -1.29
N LEU A 51 -7.91 0.32 -1.22
CA LEU A 51 -6.91 -0.68 -1.61
C LEU A 51 -7.32 -1.32 -2.93
N VAL A 52 -6.38 -1.45 -3.86
CA VAL A 52 -6.61 -2.02 -5.19
C VAL A 52 -5.64 -3.16 -5.43
N ALA A 53 -6.18 -4.35 -5.75
CA ALA A 53 -5.45 -5.51 -6.20
C ALA A 53 -5.93 -5.88 -7.61
N GLU A 54 -5.21 -5.42 -8.63
CA GLU A 54 -5.53 -5.69 -10.05
C GLU A 54 -4.62 -6.79 -10.59
N CYS A 55 -5.18 -7.99 -10.78
CA CYS A 55 -4.45 -9.22 -11.14
C CYS A 55 -3.29 -9.52 -10.17
N VAL A 56 -3.45 -9.25 -8.86
CA VAL A 56 -2.37 -9.44 -7.87
C VAL A 56 -2.56 -10.71 -7.05
N LEU A 57 -3.74 -10.92 -6.46
CA LEU A 57 -3.94 -11.98 -5.45
C LEU A 57 -3.81 -13.39 -6.04
N VAL A 58 -4.12 -13.57 -7.32
CA VAL A 58 -3.95 -14.82 -8.08
C VAL A 58 -2.50 -15.36 -8.08
N TYR A 59 -1.50 -14.52 -7.83
CA TYR A 59 -0.08 -14.93 -7.84
C TYR A 59 0.46 -15.41 -6.49
N MET A 60 -0.38 -15.46 -5.45
CA MET A 60 0.01 -15.97 -4.13
C MET A 60 -0.94 -17.08 -3.67
N SER A 61 -0.49 -17.88 -2.69
CA SER A 61 -1.37 -18.92 -2.13
C SER A 61 -2.59 -18.28 -1.46
N PRO A 62 -3.72 -19.01 -1.37
CA PRO A 62 -4.92 -18.51 -0.67
C PRO A 62 -4.66 -18.07 0.78
N GLU A 63 -3.70 -18.71 1.46
CA GLU A 63 -3.30 -18.32 2.81
C GLU A 63 -2.69 -16.90 2.85
N TYR A 64 -1.78 -16.59 1.92
CA TYR A 64 -1.17 -15.26 1.87
C TYR A 64 -2.16 -14.17 1.45
N SER A 65 -3.03 -14.43 0.47
CA SER A 65 -4.04 -13.45 0.06
C SER A 65 -5.08 -13.23 1.16
N ALA A 66 -5.54 -14.29 1.84
CA ALA A 66 -6.44 -14.15 2.99
C ALA A 66 -5.80 -13.35 4.14
N ASN A 67 -4.52 -13.58 4.43
CA ASN A 67 -3.80 -12.81 5.44
C ASN A 67 -3.65 -11.33 5.07
N LEU A 68 -3.39 -11.01 3.79
CA LEU A 68 -3.32 -9.63 3.31
C LEU A 68 -4.69 -8.92 3.40
N LEU A 69 -5.77 -9.60 3.01
CA LEU A 69 -7.13 -9.07 3.14
C LEU A 69 -7.50 -8.82 4.61
N ARG A 70 -7.14 -9.75 5.50
CA ARG A 70 -7.35 -9.58 6.94
C ARG A 70 -6.55 -8.41 7.50
N TRP A 71 -5.28 -8.29 7.12
CA TRP A 71 -4.46 -7.14 7.50
C TRP A 71 -5.09 -5.82 7.07
N ALA A 72 -5.60 -5.72 5.85
CA ALA A 72 -6.27 -4.52 5.38
C ALA A 72 -7.51 -4.18 6.23
N ALA A 73 -8.35 -5.19 6.53
CA ALA A 73 -9.53 -5.01 7.37
C ALA A 73 -9.20 -4.62 8.82
N ASP A 74 -8.12 -5.17 9.38
CA ASP A 74 -7.69 -4.89 10.75
C ASP A 74 -6.95 -3.54 10.86
N THR A 75 -6.32 -3.05 9.77
CA THR A 75 -5.50 -1.83 9.77
C THR A 75 -6.33 -0.56 9.62
N PHE A 76 -7.33 -0.56 8.73
CA PHE A 76 -8.07 0.64 8.35
C PHE A 76 -9.50 0.60 8.91
N PRO A 77 -9.88 1.52 9.82
CA PRO A 77 -11.24 1.57 10.35
C PRO A 77 -12.31 1.86 9.28
N THR A 78 -11.93 2.50 8.18
CA THR A 78 -12.79 2.75 7.03
C THR A 78 -12.01 2.46 5.75
N ALA A 79 -12.38 1.39 5.05
CA ALA A 79 -11.70 1.00 3.82
C ALA A 79 -12.65 0.42 2.78
N MET A 80 -12.20 0.48 1.54
CA MET A 80 -12.75 -0.25 0.41
C MET A 80 -11.62 -1.07 -0.21
N PHE A 81 -11.89 -2.34 -0.54
CA PHE A 81 -10.95 -3.20 -1.23
C PHE A 81 -11.54 -3.59 -2.59
N VAL A 82 -10.81 -3.29 -3.67
CA VAL A 82 -11.17 -3.69 -5.03
C VAL A 82 -10.22 -4.78 -5.48
N ASN A 83 -10.75 -5.96 -5.75
CA ASN A 83 -10.02 -7.08 -6.33
C ASN A 83 -10.55 -7.37 -7.73
N TYR A 84 -9.65 -7.41 -8.71
CA TYR A 84 -9.94 -7.86 -10.06
C TYR A 84 -8.99 -9.00 -10.40
N GLU A 85 -9.51 -10.17 -10.73
CA GLU A 85 -8.73 -11.35 -11.12
C GLU A 85 -9.51 -12.25 -12.07
N GLN A 86 -8.83 -13.22 -12.68
CA GLN A 86 -9.46 -14.22 -13.53
C GLN A 86 -10.31 -15.18 -12.68
N VAL A 87 -11.52 -15.51 -13.17
CA VAL A 87 -12.41 -16.55 -12.62
C VAL A 87 -12.28 -17.84 -13.42
#